data_AF-A0A6M2D342-F1
#
_entry.id   AF-A0A6M2D342-F1
#
_cell.length_a   1.000
_cell.length_b   1.000
_cell.length_c   1.000
_cell.angle_alpha   90.00
_cell.angle_beta   90.00
_cell.angle_gamma   90.00
#
_symmetry.space_group_name_H-M   'P 1'
#
loop_
_entity.id
_entity.type
_entity.pdbx_description
1 polymer ?
#
loop_
_entity_poly.entity_id
_entity_poly.type
_entity_poly.pdbx_seq_one_letter_code
_entity_poly.pdbx_strand_id
1 'polypeptide(L)' 'TPYSHLASHCVSCKCQPVFENTIVLFRHPHQTTREISEAYHISRNTDQCISHPSLSLLDCEFSYLDNP' A
#
# COMPACT_ATOMS: atom_id res chain seq x y z
N THR A 1 -8.18 15.37 15.37
CA THR A 1 -8.62 14.61 14.20
C THR A 1 -7.39 14.30 13.37
N PRO A 2 -7.15 13.04 12.95
CA PRO A 2 -5.96 12.73 12.17
C PRO A 2 -6.21 13.28 10.77
N TYR A 3 -5.86 14.54 10.54
CA TYR A 3 -5.68 15.06 9.19
C TYR A 3 -4.73 14.09 8.50
N SER A 4 -5.23 13.38 7.50
CA SER A 4 -4.55 12.26 6.86
C SER A 4 -3.07 12.58 6.64
N HIS A 5 -2.17 11.63 6.89
CA HIS A 5 -0.72 11.84 6.73
C HIS A 5 -0.39 12.47 5.36
N LEU A 6 -1.19 12.13 4.34
CA LEU A 6 -1.18 12.75 3.01
C LEU A 6 -1.44 14.26 3.04
N ALA A 7 -2.54 14.72 3.65
CA ALA A 7 -2.87 16.14 3.73
C ALA A 7 -1.77 16.94 4.47
N SER A 8 -1.23 16.38 5.56
CA SER A 8 -0.14 16.98 6.31
C SER A 8 1.16 17.07 5.48
N HIS A 9 1.49 16.02 4.71
CA HIS A 9 2.63 16.00 3.81
C HIS A 9 2.50 17.04 2.68
N CYS A 10 1.34 17.16 2.05
CA CYS A 10 1.14 18.12 0.96
C CYS A 10 1.35 19.58 1.44
N VAL A 11 0.97 19.90 2.68
CA VAL A 11 1.20 21.22 3.27
C VAL A 11 2.69 21.52 3.48
N SER A 12 3.48 20.54 3.93
CA SER A 12 4.91 20.71 4.20
C SER A 12 5.77 20.65 2.93
N CYS A 13 5.53 19.65 2.08
CA CYS A 13 6.26 19.40 0.85
C CYS A 13 5.89 20.38 -0.28
N LYS A 14 4.70 21.00 -0.21
CA LYS A 14 4.09 21.80 -1.29
C LYS A 14 3.75 21.00 -2.55
N CYS A 15 3.66 19.68 -2.44
CA CYS A 15 3.16 18.80 -3.48
C CYS A 15 1.63 18.71 -3.45
N GLN A 16 1.04 18.18 -4.53
CA GLN A 16 -0.38 17.88 -4.62
C GLN A 16 -0.60 16.39 -4.87
N PRO A 17 -1.65 15.78 -4.29
CA PRO A 17 -1.98 14.38 -4.58
C PRO A 17 -2.55 14.25 -5.99
N VAL A 18 -2.03 13.31 -6.78
CA VAL A 18 -2.46 13.08 -8.17
C VAL A 18 -3.52 11.97 -8.22
N PHE A 19 -4.73 12.28 -7.75
CA PHE A 19 -5.81 11.28 -7.66
C PHE A 19 -6.30 10.76 -9.01
N GLU A 20 -6.22 11.58 -10.07
CA GLU A 20 -6.66 11.22 -11.42
C GLU A 20 -5.87 10.03 -12.00
N ASN A 21 -4.63 9.83 -11.52
CA ASN A 21 -3.75 8.75 -11.95
C ASN A 21 -3.64 7.62 -10.91
N THR A 22 -4.51 7.61 -9.89
CA THR A 22 -4.51 6.55 -8.89
C THR A 22 -5.35 5.38 -9.37
N ILE A 23 -4.75 4.18 -9.43
CA ILE A 23 -5.46 2.93 -9.70
C ILE A 23 -5.65 2.13 -8.43
N VAL A 24 -6.74 1.37 -8.36
CA VAL A 24 -6.93 0.39 -7.28
C VAL A 24 -6.24 -0.90 -7.67
N LEU A 25 -5.15 -1.24 -6.96
CA LEU A 25 -4.33 -2.43 -7.25
C LEU A 25 -5.11 -3.74 -7.04
N PHE A 26 -5.93 -3.81 -5.98
CA PHE A 26 -6.66 -5.02 -5.64
C PHE A 26 -7.95 -4.72 -4.87
N ARG A 27 -9.02 -5.51 -5.11
CA ARG A 27 -10.30 -5.42 -4.41
C ARG A 27 -10.75 -6.81 -4.00
N HIS A 28 -11.13 -6.97 -2.73
CA HIS A 28 -11.68 -8.22 -2.22
C HIS A 28 -12.62 -7.97 -1.03
N PRO A 29 -13.72 -8.72 -0.86
CA PRO A 29 -14.64 -8.53 0.26
C PRO A 29 -13.99 -8.84 1.62
N HIS A 30 -13.10 -9.84 1.68
CA HIS A 30 -12.44 -10.23 2.92
C HIS A 30 -11.25 -9.34 3.25
N GLN A 31 -11.23 -8.84 4.49
CA GLN A 31 -10.19 -7.94 5.02
C GLN A 31 -8.81 -8.59 4.94
N THR A 32 -8.66 -9.81 5.44
CA THR A 32 -7.38 -10.53 5.47
C THR A 32 -6.77 -10.66 4.07
N THR A 33 -7.57 -10.92 3.04
CA THR A 33 -7.07 -10.98 1.65
C THR A 33 -6.55 -9.62 1.17
N ARG A 34 -7.23 -8.52 1.55
CA ARG A 34 -6.77 -7.18 1.22
C ARG A 34 -5.46 -6.84 1.94
N GLU A 35 -5.35 -7.19 3.21
CA GLU A 35 -4.14 -6.95 4.02
C GLU A 35 -2.94 -7.74 3.49
N ILE A 36 -3.15 -9.01 3.10
CA ILE A 36 -2.11 -9.83 2.44
C ILE A 36 -1.67 -9.18 1.12
N SER A 37 -2.64 -8.73 0.31
CA SER A 37 -2.36 -8.09 -0.98
C SER A 37 -1.64 -6.75 -0.80
N GLU A 38 -2.04 -5.96 0.19
CA GLU A 38 -1.37 -4.72 0.58
C GLU A 38 0.07 -4.98 1.01
N ALA A 39 0.29 -5.93 1.92
CA ALA A 39 1.63 -6.29 2.37
C ALA A 39 2.52 -6.76 1.22
N TYR A 40 1.98 -7.56 0.31
CA TYR A 40 2.68 -8.00 -0.89
C TYR A 40 3.10 -6.83 -1.79
N HIS A 41 2.16 -5.96 -2.15
CA HIS A 41 2.44 -4.83 -3.06
C HIS A 41 3.33 -3.75 -2.43
N ILE A 42 3.12 -3.40 -1.16
CA ILE A 42 3.96 -2.41 -0.46
C ILE A 42 5.39 -2.94 -0.34
N SER A 43 5.58 -4.20 0.09
CA SER A 43 6.91 -4.78 0.29
C SER A 43 7.70 -4.95 -1.01
N ARG A 44 7.02 -5.11 -2.16
CA ARG A 44 7.66 -5.13 -3.48
C ARG A 44 8.05 -3.75 -4.01
N ASN A 45 7.47 -2.68 -3.47
CA ASN A 45 7.65 -1.31 -3.91
C ASN A 45 8.13 -0.40 -2.77
N THR A 46 8.93 -0.92 -1.83
CA THR A 46 9.31 -0.23 -0.58
C THR A 46 9.88 1.16 -0.81
N ASP A 47 10.66 1.34 -1.88
CA ASP A 47 11.30 2.63 -2.18
C ASP A 47 10.32 3.66 -2.78
N GLN A 48 9.16 3.19 -3.26
CA GLN A 48 8.13 4.00 -3.92
C GLN A 48 6.85 4.11 -3.08
N CYS A 49 6.77 3.42 -1.94
CA CYS A 49 5.60 3.42 -1.08
C CYS A 49 5.91 4.10 0.25
N ILE A 50 5.14 5.15 0.58
CA ILE A 50 5.22 5.82 1.89
C ILE A 50 4.55 5.03 3.01
N SER A 51 3.72 4.04 2.65
CA SER A 51 2.98 3.22 3.60
C SER A 51 3.82 2.05 4.09
N HIS A 52 3.54 1.59 5.29
CA HIS A 52 4.10 0.35 5.84
C HIS A 52 3.00 -0.71 5.93
N PRO A 53 3.28 -1.99 5.60
CA PRO A 53 2.30 -3.06 5.73
C PRO A 53 1.74 -3.19 7.15
N SER A 54 0.47 -3.59 7.28
CA SER A 54 -0.12 -3.95 8.59
C SER A 54 0.31 -5.33 9.09
N LEU A 55 0.83 -6.17 8.19
CA LEU A 55 1.36 -7.50 8.47
C LEU A 55 2.64 -7.75 7.66
N SER A 56 3.50 -8.64 8.17
CA SER A 56 4.70 -9.09 7.46
C SER A 56 4.43 -10.45 6.82
N LEU A 57 4.86 -10.61 5.58
CA LEU A 57 4.82 -11.89 4.86
C LEU A 57 6.20 -12.57 4.95
N LEU A 58 6.19 -13.90 4.99
CA LEU A 58 7.37 -14.74 4.88
C LEU A 58 7.79 -14.90 3.41
N ASP A 59 9.06 -15.23 3.17
CA ASP A 59 9.59 -15.44 1.81
C ASP A 59 8.82 -16.54 1.04
N CYS A 60 8.36 -17.58 1.74
CA CYS A 60 7.54 -18.63 1.13
C CYS A 60 6.16 -18.13 0.71
N GLU A 61 5.57 -17.19 1.45
CA GLU A 61 4.28 -16.57 1.11
C GLU A 61 4.44 -15.63 -0.09
N PHE A 62 5.54 -14.86 -0.18
CA PHE A 62 5.88 -14.12 -1.39
C PHE A 62 6.03 -15.03 -2.60
N SER A 63 6.77 -16.15 -2.45
CA SER A 63 6.99 -17.12 -3.53
C SER A 63 5.69 -17.75 -4.03
N TYR A 64 4.75 -17.99 -3.12
CA TYR A 64 3.41 -18.47 -3.46
C TYR A 64 2.63 -17.43 -4.26
N LEU A 65 2.64 -16.16 -3.82
CA LEU A 65 1.91 -15.07 -4.47
C LEU A 65 2.48 -14.65 -5.84
N ASP A 66 3.77 -14.90 -6.09
CA ASP A 66 4.39 -14.68 -7.42
C ASP A 66 3.85 -15.63 -8.50
N ASN A 67 3.28 -16.76 -8.10
CA ASN A 67 2.75 -17.81 -8.97
C ASN A 67 1.27 -18.06 -8.67
N PRO A 68 0.39 -17.07 -8.93
CA PRO A 68 -1.02 -17.12 -8.53
C PRO A 68 -1.84 -18.20 -9.26
#